data_AF-A0A9D5V7C7-F1
#
_entry.id   AF-A0A9D5V7C7-F1
#
_cell.length_a   1.000
_cell.length_b   1.000
_cell.length_c   1.000
_cell.angle_alpha   90.00
_cell.angle_beta   90.00
_cell.angle_gamma   90.00
#
_symmetry.space_group_name_H-M   'P 1'
#
loop_
_entity.id
_entity.type
_entity.pdbx_description
1 polymer ?
#
loop_
_entity_poly.entity_id
_entity_poly.type
_entity_poly.pdbx_seq_one_letter_code
_entity_poly.pdbx_strand_id
1 'polypeptide(L)' 'METLHIIASREEYRIYDNDEESVLASGIQSYKQAISIQERLLRLKDAVARFAAC' A
#
# COMPACT_ATOMS: atom_id res chain seq x y z
N MET A 1 -1.85 4.77 14.95
CA MET A 1 -1.04 3.54 14.80
C MET A 1 -1.22 3.12 13.36
N GLU A 2 -0.15 2.87 12.61
CA GLU A 2 -0.26 2.51 11.19
C GLU A 2 -0.73 1.05 11.08
N THR A 3 -1.93 0.87 10.54
CA THR A 3 -2.66 -0.41 10.48
C THR A 3 -2.20 -1.36 9.38
N LEU A 4 -1.45 -0.83 8.41
CA LEU A 4 -1.09 -1.53 7.18
C LEU A 4 0.39 -1.85 7.14
N HIS A 5 0.70 -3.12 6.90
CA HIS A 5 2.07 -3.61 6.75
C HIS A 5 2.31 -4.10 5.32
N ILE A 6 3.42 -3.66 4.73
CA ILE A 6 3.91 -4.18 3.44
C ILE A 6 5.05 -5.15 3.72
N ILE A 7 4.83 -6.42 3.41
CA ILE A 7 5.85 -7.48 3.47
C ILE A 7 6.27 -7.77 2.02
N ALA A 8 7.52 -7.50 1.68
CA ALA A 8 8.04 -7.71 0.33
C ALA A 8 9.26 -8.64 0.32
N SER A 9 9.24 -9.61 -0.59
CA SER A 9 10.36 -10.45 -0.97
C SER A 9 10.84 -10.07 -2.37
N ARG A 10 11.85 -10.79 -2.87
CA ARG A 10 12.36 -10.60 -4.24
C ARG A 10 11.33 -10.97 -5.32
N GLU A 11 10.33 -11.78 -4.96
CA GLU A 11 9.41 -12.44 -5.89
C GLU A 11 7.96 -12.00 -5.68
N GLU A 12 7.58 -11.64 -4.44
CA GLU A 12 6.22 -11.19 -4.14
C GLU A 12 6.19 -10.03 -3.14
N TYR A 13 5.07 -9.31 -3.11
CA TYR A 13 4.72 -8.47 -1.98
C TYR A 13 3.29 -8.76 -1.50
N ARG A 14 3.07 -8.56 -0.20
CA ARG A 14 1.78 -8.63 0.47
C ARG A 14 1.51 -7.35 1.24
N ILE A 15 0.31 -6.82 1.10
CA ILE A 15 -0.23 -5.76 1.95
C ILE A 15 -1.19 -6.42 2.93
N TYR A 16 -0.86 -6.32 4.21
CA TYR A 16 -1.60 -6.93 5.31
C TYR A 16 -2.22 -5.85 6.19
N ASP A 17 -3.49 -6.02 6.51
CA ASP A 17 -4.19 -5.23 7.52
C ASP A 17 -4.14 -5.98 8.85
N ASN A 18 -3.53 -5.36 9.86
CA ASN A 18 -3.41 -5.97 11.18
C ASN A 18 -4.71 -5.90 11.99
N ASP A 19 -5.59 -4.94 11.73
CA ASP A 19 -6.85 -4.81 12.49
C ASP A 19 -7.88 -5.81 11.98
N GLU A 20 -7.91 -6.06 10.68
CA GLU A 20 -8.81 -7.04 10.05
C GLU A 20 -8.18 -8.44 9.90
N GLU A 21 -6.92 -8.60 10.33
CA GLU A 21 -6.09 -9.80 10.15
C GLU A 21 -6.11 -10.38 8.72
N SER A 22 -6.21 -9.52 7.71
CA SER A 22 -6.51 -9.92 6.33
C SER A 22 -5.46 -9.45 5.31
N VAL A 23 -5.28 -10.24 4.25
CA VAL A 23 -4.43 -9.84 3.10
C VAL A 23 -5.29 -9.01 2.15
N LEU A 24 -5.01 -7.71 2.08
CA LEU A 24 -5.72 -6.79 1.20
C LEU A 24 -5.24 -6.88 -0.25
N ALA A 25 -3.95 -7.17 -0.45
CA ALA A 25 -3.37 -7.34 -1.78
C ALA A 25 -2.12 -8.23 -1.73
N SER A 26 -1.98 -9.11 -2.73
CA SER A 26 -0.77 -9.89 -2.97
C SER A 26 -0.45 -9.91 -4.46
N GLY A 27 0.82 -9.76 -4.82
CA GLY A 27 1.23 -9.73 -6.23
C GLY A 27 2.59 -10.38 -6.44
N ILE A 28 2.74 -11.07 -7.57
CA ILE A 28 4.01 -11.61 -8.06
C ILE A 28 4.59 -10.57 -9.02
N GLN A 29 5.36 -9.61 -8.51
CA GLN A 29 6.16 -8.69 -9.31
C GLN A 29 7.14 -7.91 -8.43
N SER A 30 8.34 -7.65 -8.95
CA SER A 30 9.51 -7.18 -8.20
C SER A 30 9.22 -5.99 -7.29
N TYR A 31 9.91 -5.91 -6.15
CA TYR A 31 9.94 -4.79 -5.20
C TYR A 31 9.82 -3.38 -5.83
N LYS A 32 10.38 -3.14 -7.02
CA LYS A 32 10.25 -1.86 -7.76
C LYS A 32 8.80 -1.49 -8.10
N GLN A 33 7.95 -2.47 -8.42
CA GLN A 33 6.54 -2.20 -8.67
C GLN A 33 5.77 -1.92 -7.39
N ALA A 34 6.10 -2.62 -6.28
CA ALA A 34 5.51 -2.32 -4.98
C ALA A 34 5.79 -0.87 -4.56
N ILE A 35 7.02 -0.38 -4.75
CA ILE A 35 7.37 1.04 -4.55
C ILE A 35 6.52 1.95 -5.45
N SER A 36 6.40 1.64 -6.75
CA SER A 36 5.61 2.46 -7.67
C SER A 36 4.13 2.55 -7.25
N ILE A 37 3.56 1.45 -6.74
CA ILE A 37 2.20 1.43 -6.19
C ILE A 37 2.11 2.29 -4.94
N GLN A 38 3.06 2.17 -4.01
CA GLN A 38 3.10 2.99 -2.79
C GLN A 38 3.17 4.49 -3.10
N GLU A 39 4.03 4.91 -4.03
CA GLU A 39 4.12 6.31 -4.46
C GLU A 39 2.82 6.83 -5.10
N ARG A 40 2.08 5.97 -5.82
CA ARG A 40 0.77 6.33 -6.37
C ARG A 40 -0.28 6.48 -5.27
N LEU A 41 -0.28 5.57 -4.28
CA LEU A 41 -1.19 5.64 -3.14
C LEU A 41 -0.95 6.89 -2.30
N LEU A 42 0.30 7.26 -2.03
CA LEU A 42 0.64 8.51 -1.32
C LEU A 42 0.12 9.74 -2.05
N ARG A 43 0.34 9.82 -3.38
CA ARG A 43 -0.20 10.92 -4.20
C ARG A 43 -1.73 10.98 -4.18
N LEU A 44 -2.39 9.82 -4.18
CA LEU A 44 -3.85 9.75 -4.10
C LEU A 44 -4.36 10.24 -2.74
N LYS A 45 -3.72 9.83 -1.65
CA LYS A 45 -4.03 10.29 -0.29
C LYS A 45 -3.95 11.81 -0.20
N ASP A 46 -2.88 12.40 -0.73
CA ASP A 46 -2.71 13.86 -0.75
C ASP A 46 -3.79 14.56 -1.57
N ALA A 47 -4.17 14.00 -2.72
CA ALA A 47 -5.24 14.55 -3.55
C ALA A 47 -6.60 14.50 -2.85
N VAL A 48 -6.92 13.37 -2.20
CA VAL A 48 -8.16 13.19 -1.42
C VAL A 48 -8.18 14.14 -0.22
N ALA A 49 -7.06 14.30 0.49
CA ALA A 49 -6.95 15.23 1.61
C ALA A 49 -7.19 16.69 1.19
N ARG A 50 -6.67 17.09 0.02
CA ARG A 50 -6.93 18.43 -0.54
C ARG A 50 -8.39 18.61 -0.95
N PHE A 51 -9.01 17.58 -1.53
CA PHE A 51 -10.40 17.64 -1.92
C PHE A 51 -11.33 17.74 -0.70
N ALA A 52 -11.06 17.00 0.37
CA ALA A 52 -11.84 17.03 1.60
C ALA A 52 -11.67 18.32 2.44
N ALA A 53 -10.67 19.14 2.12
CA ALA A 53 -10.43 20.43 2.77
C ALA A 53 -11.11 21.62 2.05
N CYS A 54 -11.76 21.38 0.90
CA CYS A 54 -12.70 22.30 0.26
C CYS A 54 -14.12 22.09 0.81
#